data_AF-A0A7J2JQ35-F1
#
_entry.id   AF-A0A7J2JQ35-F1
#
_cell.length_a   1.000
_cell.length_b   1.000
_cell.length_c   1.000
_cell.angle_alpha   90.00
_cell.angle_beta   90.00
_cell.angle_gamma   90.00
#
_symmetry.space_group_name_H-M   'P 1'
#
loop_
_entity.id
_entity.type
_entity.pdbx_description
1 polymer ?
#
loop_
_entity_poly.entity_id
_entity_poly.type
_entity_poly.pdbx_seq_one_letter_code
_entity_poly.pdbx_strand_id
1 'polypeptide(L)'
;MLTHKAAYFRINRYHAGESWSLEDSSTVIHSDTFFGGLAWSYRELYGKDEVEAFIEVCKRRMLLFSSLYPCKIGGTSLYPLPLHLSMDVRELFKERSWAVSEKVFRKLIKGAPLRELRDSLQIHGGVLYAADEEP
;
A
#
# COMPACT_ATOMS: atom_id res chain seq x y z
N MET A 1 -28.79 -4.46 -20.16
CA MET A 1 -27.54 -4.45 -19.37
C MET A 1 -26.78 -3.17 -19.69
N LEU A 2 -26.71 -2.23 -18.76
CA LEU A 2 -25.86 -1.04 -18.91
C LEU A 2 -24.41 -1.46 -18.68
N THR A 3 -23.61 -1.51 -19.73
CA THR A 3 -22.17 -1.69 -19.63
C THR A 3 -21.58 -0.39 -19.10
N HIS A 4 -21.32 -0.32 -17.79
CA HIS A 4 -20.52 0.75 -17.22
C HIS A 4 -19.09 0.61 -17.74
N LYS A 5 -18.70 1.47 -18.69
CA LYS A 5 -17.29 1.63 -19.03
C LYS A 5 -16.61 2.29 -17.83
N ALA A 6 -15.69 1.56 -17.19
CA ALA A 6 -14.83 2.16 -16.19
C ALA A 6 -14.03 3.30 -16.85
N ALA A 7 -14.23 4.52 -16.38
CA ALA A 7 -13.39 5.66 -16.75
C ALA A 7 -12.11 5.56 -15.92
N TYR A 8 -10.98 5.33 -16.58
CA TYR A 8 -9.68 5.32 -15.93
C TYR A 8 -9.09 6.73 -15.98
N PHE A 9 -9.01 7.38 -14.82
CA PHE A 9 -8.26 8.62 -14.68
C PHE A 9 -6.80 8.27 -14.38
N ARG A 10 -5.90 8.72 -15.26
CA ARG A 10 -4.46 8.58 -15.01
C ARG A 10 -4.04 9.62 -13.97
N ILE A 11 -3.87 9.18 -12.73
CA ILE A 11 -3.31 10.01 -11.66
C ILE A 11 -1.80 10.04 -11.86
N ASN A 12 -1.27 11.16 -12.35
CA ASN A 12 0.17 11.32 -12.57
C ASN A 12 0.93 11.75 -11.30
N ARG A 13 0.24 12.40 -10.37
CA ARG A 13 0.74 12.84 -9.07
C ARG A 13 -0.41 12.82 -8.07
N TYR A 14 -0.12 12.42 -6.85
CA TYR A 14 -1.00 12.58 -5.70
C TYR A 14 -0.16 13.04 -4.52
N HIS A 15 -0.82 13.65 -3.55
CA HIS A 15 -0.24 13.96 -2.25
C HIS A 15 -1.02 13.18 -1.20
N ALA A 16 -0.33 12.34 -0.44
CA ALA A 16 -0.87 11.63 0.70
C ALA A 16 -0.11 12.12 1.91
N GLY A 17 -0.63 13.15 2.59
CA GLY A 17 0.07 13.79 3.70
C GLY A 17 0.58 12.78 4.71
N GLU A 18 1.87 12.86 5.02
CA GLU A 18 2.50 12.09 6.09
C GLU A 18 2.90 13.09 7.17
N SER A 19 2.78 12.75 8.45
CA SER A 19 3.05 13.70 9.55
C SER A 19 2.03 14.85 9.66
N TRP A 20 2.40 15.92 10.39
CA TRP A 20 1.59 17.13 10.57
C TRP A 20 1.97 18.23 9.56
N SER A 21 2.80 17.93 8.56
CA SER A 21 3.31 18.87 7.55
C SER A 21 2.68 18.63 6.17
N LEU A 22 2.58 19.69 5.35
CA LEU A 22 2.23 19.58 3.93
C LEU A 22 3.44 19.28 3.04
N GLU A 23 4.65 19.35 3.60
CA GLU A 23 5.90 19.08 2.89
C GLU A 23 6.17 17.57 2.75
N ASP A 24 5.56 16.78 3.63
CA ASP A 24 5.75 15.34 3.70
C ASP A 24 4.60 14.61 2.98
N SER A 25 4.95 13.65 2.13
CA SER A 25 3.98 12.79 1.45
C SER A 25 4.41 11.34 1.52
N SER A 26 3.45 10.48 1.85
CA SER A 26 3.60 9.04 1.81
C SER A 26 3.42 8.49 0.39
N THR A 27 4.10 7.40 0.10
CA THR A 27 3.85 6.57 -1.10
C THR A 27 2.60 5.71 -0.93
N VAL A 28 2.03 5.61 0.27
CA VAL A 28 0.87 4.76 0.58
C VAL A 28 -0.29 5.65 1.02
N ILE A 29 -1.48 5.44 0.46
CA ILE A 29 -2.70 6.08 1.00
C ILE A 29 -3.24 5.15 2.07
N HIS A 30 -3.15 5.57 3.33
CA HIS A 30 -3.62 4.77 4.46
C HIS A 30 -5.13 4.49 4.38
N SER A 31 -5.55 3.34 4.91
CA SER A 31 -6.92 2.84 4.83
C SER A 31 -7.96 3.79 5.43
N ASP A 32 -7.59 4.52 6.48
CA ASP A 32 -8.43 5.53 7.13
C ASP A 32 -8.68 6.74 6.23
N THR A 33 -7.63 7.23 5.57
CA THR A 33 -7.72 8.31 4.58
C THR A 33 -8.54 7.88 3.37
N PHE A 34 -8.29 6.67 2.86
CA PHE A 34 -9.07 6.09 1.77
C PHE A 34 -10.54 5.94 2.14
N PHE A 35 -10.83 5.38 3.31
CA PHE A 35 -12.20 5.22 3.81
C PHE A 35 -12.89 6.57 4.01
N GLY A 36 -12.19 7.58 4.53
CA GLY A 36 -12.70 8.94 4.66
C GLY A 36 -13.08 9.53 3.30
N GLY A 37 -12.22 9.40 2.30
CA GLY A 37 -12.51 9.84 0.93
C GLY A 37 -13.69 9.11 0.30
N LEU A 38 -13.82 7.80 0.54
CA LEU A 38 -14.96 6.99 0.10
C LEU A 38 -16.26 7.48 0.76
N ALA A 39 -16.26 7.69 2.08
CA ALA A 39 -17.42 8.16 2.82
C ALA A 39 -17.86 9.56 2.34
N TRP A 40 -16.92 10.47 2.11
CA TRP A 40 -17.21 11.78 1.53
C TRP A 40 -17.82 11.68 0.13
N SER A 41 -17.24 10.87 -0.75
CA SER A 41 -17.77 10.66 -2.10
C SER A 41 -19.18 10.07 -2.05
N TYR A 42 -19.42 9.11 -1.15
CA TYR A 42 -20.72 8.49 -0.94
C TYR A 42 -21.77 9.49 -0.43
N ARG A 43 -21.38 10.36 0.51
CA ARG A 43 -22.23 11.45 1.00
C ARG A 43 -22.63 12.40 -0.13
N GLU A 44 -21.71 12.80 -0.98
CA GLU A 44 -22.00 13.73 -2.09
C GLU A 44 -22.97 13.12 -3.11
N LEU A 45 -22.92 11.80 -3.31
CA LEU A 45 -23.79 11.10 -4.26
C LEU A 45 -25.18 10.77 -3.70
N TYR A 46 -25.25 10.37 -2.42
CA TYR A 46 -26.44 9.75 -1.84
C TYR A 46 -26.99 10.48 -0.61
N GLY A 47 -26.30 11.50 -0.11
CA GLY A 47 -26.70 12.26 1.05
C GLY A 47 -26.19 11.70 2.38
N LYS A 48 -26.51 12.40 3.46
CA LYS A 48 -25.99 12.16 4.81
C LYS A 48 -26.48 10.84 5.40
N ASP A 49 -27.79 10.57 5.31
CA ASP A 49 -28.40 9.42 5.97
C ASP A 49 -27.87 8.10 5.39
N GLU A 50 -27.61 8.09 4.08
CA GLU A 50 -27.05 6.96 3.35
C GLU A 50 -25.59 6.67 3.74
N VAL A 51 -24.76 7.70 3.93
CA VAL A 51 -23.36 7.47 4.39
C VAL A 51 -23.32 6.98 5.84
N GLU A 52 -24.20 7.46 6.72
CA GLU A 52 -24.29 6.98 8.10
C GLU A 52 -24.71 5.50 8.14
N ALA A 53 -25.70 5.11 7.33
CA ALA A 53 -26.10 3.71 7.17
C ALA A 53 -24.95 2.85 6.62
N PHE A 54 -24.20 3.33 5.63
CA PHE A 54 -23.03 2.65 5.08
C PHE A 54 -21.94 2.43 6.15
N ILE A 55 -21.60 3.45 6.93
CA ILE A 55 -20.61 3.36 8.02
C ILE A 55 -21.04 2.32 9.06
N GLU A 56 -22.32 2.28 9.43
CA GLU A 56 -22.85 1.29 10.36
C GLU A 56 -22.77 -0.14 9.80
N VAL A 57 -23.00 -0.33 8.50
CA VAL A 57 -22.78 -1.62 7.83
C VAL A 57 -21.31 -2.03 7.89
N CYS A 58 -20.37 -1.12 7.61
CA CYS A 58 -18.94 -1.39 7.70
C CYS A 58 -18.54 -1.87 9.09
N LYS A 59 -19.03 -1.20 10.14
CA LYS A 59 -18.78 -1.59 11.55
C LYS A 59 -19.37 -2.96 11.87
N ARG A 60 -20.64 -3.19 11.55
CA ARG A 60 -21.36 -4.43 11.89
C ARG A 60 -20.84 -5.65 11.14
N ARG A 61 -20.50 -5.50 9.87
CA ARG A 61 -20.00 -6.59 9.03
C ARG A 61 -18.50 -6.79 9.10
N MET A 62 -17.79 -5.98 9.90
CA MET A 62 -16.33 -5.97 9.97
C MET A 62 -15.70 -5.88 8.58
N LEU A 63 -16.22 -4.99 7.72
CA LEU A 63 -15.63 -4.77 6.40
C LEU A 63 -14.23 -4.17 6.60
N LEU A 64 -13.22 -4.88 6.10
CA LEU A 64 -11.83 -4.48 6.22
C LEU A 64 -11.38 -3.77 4.94
N PHE A 65 -10.80 -2.60 5.12
CA PHE A 65 -10.16 -1.83 4.06
C PHE A 65 -8.66 -1.90 4.25
N SER A 66 -7.92 -2.31 3.21
CA SER A 66 -6.47 -2.16 3.21
C SER A 66 -6.08 -0.74 2.79
N SER A 67 -4.89 -0.31 3.17
CA SER A 67 -4.26 0.85 2.56
C SER A 67 -4.07 0.62 1.05
N LEU A 68 -4.01 1.70 0.27
CA LEU A 68 -3.68 1.64 -1.14
C LEU A 68 -2.17 1.69 -1.31
N TYR A 69 -1.61 0.53 -1.68
CA TYR A 69 -0.20 0.41 -2.03
C TYR A 69 -0.02 0.53 -3.54
N PRO A 70 1.09 1.13 -3.99
CA PRO A 70 1.56 0.93 -5.36
C PRO A 70 1.59 -0.57 -5.67
N CYS A 71 0.80 -1.01 -6.65
CA CYS A 71 0.66 -2.44 -6.93
C CYS A 71 1.78 -2.97 -7.83
N LYS A 72 2.41 -2.08 -8.62
CA LYS A 72 3.42 -2.45 -9.60
C LYS A 72 4.34 -1.27 -9.92
N ILE A 73 5.63 -1.51 -10.01
CA ILE A 73 6.59 -0.63 -10.68
C ILE A 73 7.19 -1.42 -11.85
N GLY A 74 7.14 -0.84 -13.06
CA GLY A 74 7.54 -1.53 -14.28
C GLY A 74 6.81 -2.87 -14.48
N GLY A 75 7.58 -3.96 -14.46
CA GLY A 75 7.12 -5.35 -14.57
C GLY A 75 6.79 -6.04 -13.24
N THR A 76 7.12 -5.42 -12.10
CA THR A 76 7.25 -6.11 -10.81
C THR A 76 6.12 -5.75 -9.84
N SER A 77 5.38 -6.76 -9.39
CA SER A 77 4.33 -6.62 -8.39
C SER A 77 4.92 -6.29 -7.01
N LEU A 78 4.30 -5.35 -6.30
CA LEU A 78 4.77 -4.89 -4.99
C LEU A 78 3.79 -5.25 -3.88
N TYR A 79 4.34 -5.51 -2.69
CA TYR A 79 3.63 -5.89 -1.48
C TYR A 79 4.15 -5.08 -0.28
N PRO A 80 3.33 -4.86 0.75
CA PRO A 80 3.81 -4.26 1.99
C PRO A 80 4.92 -5.11 2.61
N LEU A 81 5.94 -4.45 3.16
CA LEU A 81 6.95 -5.13 3.95
C LEU A 81 6.29 -5.78 5.18
N PRO A 82 6.44 -7.10 5.40
CA PRO A 82 5.92 -7.74 6.60
C PRO A 82 6.51 -7.11 7.87
N LEU A 83 5.69 -6.91 8.90
CA LEU A 83 6.12 -6.27 10.15
C LEU A 83 6.96 -7.18 11.06
N HIS A 84 6.71 -8.49 11.01
CA HIS A 84 7.35 -9.49 11.88
C HIS A 84 8.58 -10.09 11.20
N LEU A 85 9.57 -9.25 10.92
CA LEU A 85 10.87 -9.72 10.45
C LEU A 85 11.76 -10.03 11.64
N SER A 86 12.65 -11.01 11.48
CA SER A 86 13.65 -11.35 12.50
C SER A 86 14.63 -10.20 12.79
N MET A 87 14.67 -9.19 11.92
CA MET A 87 15.49 -7.98 12.03
C MET A 87 14.91 -6.86 11.15
N ASP A 88 15.21 -5.61 11.49
CA ASP A 88 14.81 -4.46 10.66
C ASP A 88 15.64 -4.43 9.36
N VAL A 89 14.98 -4.19 8.23
CA VAL A 89 15.64 -3.99 6.92
C VAL A 89 16.69 -2.87 7.00
N ARG A 90 16.44 -1.83 7.81
CA ARG A 90 17.38 -0.72 8.00
C ARG A 90 18.71 -1.17 8.59
N GLU A 91 18.73 -2.22 9.40
CA GLU A 91 19.98 -2.74 9.99
C GLU A 91 20.89 -3.38 8.93
N LEU A 92 20.30 -3.97 7.89
CA LEU A 92 21.05 -4.62 6.81
C LEU A 92 21.47 -3.67 5.69
N PHE A 93 20.58 -2.78 5.30
CA PHE A 93 20.74 -1.97 4.08
C PHE A 93 20.94 -0.48 4.36
N LYS A 94 20.84 -0.03 5.61
CA LYS A 94 20.89 1.40 6.01
C LYS A 94 19.82 2.29 5.37
N GLU A 95 18.86 1.69 4.67
CA GLU A 95 17.73 2.36 4.04
C GLU A 95 16.41 1.76 4.54
N ARG A 96 15.38 2.61 4.62
CA ARG A 96 14.02 2.16 4.95
C ARG A 96 13.34 1.65 3.68
N SER A 97 12.85 0.43 3.72
CA SER A 97 11.95 -0.09 2.68
C SER A 97 10.50 0.12 3.08
N TRP A 98 9.68 0.67 2.17
CA TRP A 98 8.23 0.82 2.36
C TRP A 98 7.44 -0.30 1.68
N ALA A 99 8.05 -1.02 0.73
CA ALA A 99 7.49 -2.19 0.08
C ALA A 99 8.56 -3.22 -0.30
N VAL A 100 8.11 -4.38 -0.75
CA VAL A 100 8.94 -5.47 -1.26
C VAL A 100 8.36 -6.00 -2.57
N SER A 101 9.21 -6.57 -3.43
CA SER A 101 8.73 -7.31 -4.61
C SER A 101 8.00 -8.58 -4.20
N GLU A 102 7.15 -9.10 -5.09
CA GLU A 102 6.44 -10.37 -4.84
C GLU A 102 7.38 -11.54 -4.53
N LYS A 103 8.50 -11.66 -5.26
CA LYS A 103 9.49 -12.72 -5.02
C LYS A 103 10.03 -12.65 -3.60
N VAL A 104 10.39 -11.46 -3.14
CA VAL A 104 10.90 -11.23 -1.78
C VAL A 104 9.80 -11.46 -0.75
N PHE A 105 8.61 -10.89 -0.95
CA PHE A 105 7.45 -11.07 -0.08
C PHE A 105 7.19 -12.54 0.22
N ARG A 106 7.13 -13.38 -0.83
CA ARG A 106 6.88 -14.82 -0.71
C ARG A 106 7.95 -15.56 0.09
N LYS A 107 9.21 -15.12 0.04
CA LYS A 107 10.28 -15.68 0.88
C LYS A 107 10.10 -15.26 2.35
N LEU A 108 9.82 -13.98 2.59
CA LEU A 108 9.66 -13.44 3.94
C LEU A 108 8.47 -14.05 4.68
N ILE A 109 7.31 -14.17 4.04
CA ILE A 109 6.13 -14.78 4.69
C ILE A 109 6.29 -16.29 4.96
N LYS A 110 7.26 -16.95 4.33
CA LYS A 110 7.63 -18.34 4.62
C LYS A 110 8.63 -18.46 5.78
N GLY A 111 9.02 -17.33 6.39
CA GLY A 111 9.94 -17.28 7.52
C GLY A 111 11.42 -17.33 7.13
N ALA A 112 11.77 -17.08 5.86
CA ALA A 112 13.17 -16.98 5.45
C ALA A 112 13.83 -15.80 6.18
N PRO A 113 14.94 -16.00 6.92
CA PRO A 113 15.60 -14.95 7.67
C PRO A 113 16.19 -13.90 6.72
N LEU A 114 15.90 -12.62 7.00
CA LEU A 114 16.35 -11.53 6.12
C LEU A 114 17.88 -11.49 5.97
N ARG A 115 18.61 -11.85 7.04
CA ARG A 115 20.08 -11.93 7.06
C ARG A 115 20.64 -12.91 6.05
N GLU A 116 19.98 -14.04 5.86
CA GLU A 116 20.39 -15.09 4.92
C GLU A 116 20.11 -14.69 3.47
N LEU A 117 19.15 -13.80 3.25
CA LEU A 117 18.79 -13.32 1.93
C LEU A 117 19.64 -12.12 1.48
N ARG A 118 20.43 -11.51 2.37
CA ARG A 118 21.09 -10.21 2.13
C ARG A 118 21.77 -10.10 0.77
N ASP A 119 22.60 -11.06 0.40
CA ASP A 119 23.39 -11.01 -0.85
C ASP A 119 22.54 -11.23 -2.12
N SER A 120 21.30 -11.66 -1.94
CA SER A 120 20.31 -11.88 -3.00
C SER A 120 19.26 -10.76 -3.08
N LEU A 121 19.45 -9.66 -2.36
CA LEU A 121 18.52 -8.55 -2.24
C LEU A 121 19.17 -7.21 -2.57
N GLN A 122 18.37 -6.27 -3.05
CA GLN A 122 18.78 -4.89 -3.32
C GLN A 122 17.63 -3.93 -2.99
N ILE A 123 17.95 -2.67 -2.66
CA ILE A 123 16.95 -1.62 -2.47
C ILE A 123 17.04 -0.63 -3.62
N HIS A 124 15.89 -0.29 -4.21
CA HIS A 124 15.78 0.76 -5.21
C HIS A 124 14.50 1.56 -5.00
N GLY A 125 14.61 2.90 -4.90
CA GLY A 125 13.44 3.78 -4.68
C GLY A 125 12.67 3.49 -3.38
N GLY A 126 13.33 2.94 -2.36
CA GLY A 126 12.70 2.51 -1.10
C GLY A 126 11.92 1.20 -1.19
N VAL A 127 12.11 0.41 -2.25
CA VAL A 127 11.52 -0.93 -2.40
C VAL A 127 12.63 -1.98 -2.37
N LEU A 128 12.39 -3.07 -1.64
CA LEU A 128 13.31 -4.21 -1.55
C LEU A 128 12.99 -5.24 -2.65
N TYR A 129 13.95 -5.48 -3.53
CA TYR A 129 13.85 -6.41 -4.66
C TYR A 129 14.79 -7.60 -4.47
N ALA A 130 14.54 -8.68 -5.20
CA ALA A 130 15.58 -9.66 -5.43
C ALA A 130 16.65 -9.07 -6.37
N ALA A 131 17.91 -9.49 -6.20
CA ALA A 131 19.04 -8.97 -6.97
C ALA A 131 18.93 -9.25 -8.48
N ASP A 132 18.14 -10.27 -8.87
CA ASP A 132 17.86 -10.64 -10.26
C ASP A 132 16.63 -9.92 -10.85
N GLU A 133 15.96 -9.05 -10.09
CA GLU A 133 14.83 -8.26 -10.57
C GLU A 133 15.29 -6.88 -11.04
N GLU A 134 14.83 -6.46 -12.21
CA GLU A 134 14.95 -5.08 -12.65
C GLU A 134 13.88 -4.22 -11.94
N PRO A 135 14.27 -3.09 -11.32
CA PRO A 135 13.34 -2.17 -10.66
C PRO A 135 12.33 -1.50 -11.60
#